data_AF-A0A077MCS6-F1
#
_entry.id   AF-A0A077MCS6-F1
#
_cell.length_a   1.000
_cell.length_b   1.000
_cell.length_c   1.000
_cell.angle_alpha   90.00
_cell.angle_beta   90.00
_cell.angle_gamma   90.00
#
_symmetry.space_group_name_H-M   'P 1'
#
loop_
_entity.id
_entity.type
_entity.pdbx_description
1 polymer ?
#
loop_
_entity_poly.entity_id
_entity_poly.type
_entity_poly.pdbx_seq_one_letter_code
_entity_poly.pdbx_strand_id
1 'polypeptide(L)' 'MVAKQPIKARRGRPRLRAISTDCPVRVELRLTPELARRLFAVADDTGRTVSAVGEAALQEILLKEQAM' A
#
# COMPACT_ATOMS: atom_id res chain seq x y z
N MET A 1 23.67 -33.33 -0.90
CA MET A 1 23.58 -32.13 -0.03
C MET A 1 23.91 -30.92 -0.87
N VAL A 2 22.92 -30.10 -1.25
CA VAL A 2 23.15 -28.90 -2.08
C VAL A 2 23.47 -27.72 -1.16
N ALA A 3 24.68 -27.19 -1.26
CA ALA A 3 25.11 -26.01 -0.52
C ALA A 3 24.26 -24.79 -0.95
N LYS A 4 23.44 -24.27 -0.02
CA LYS A 4 22.74 -22.99 -0.21
C LYS A 4 23.79 -21.89 -0.16
N GLN A 5 24.16 -21.34 -1.32
CA GLN A 5 24.98 -20.14 -1.37
C GLN A 5 24.22 -18.97 -0.71
N PRO A 6 24.89 -18.13 0.09
CA PRO A 6 24.25 -16.96 0.67
C PRO A 6 23.96 -15.96 -0.44
N ILE A 7 22.68 -15.69 -0.69
CA ILE A 7 22.24 -14.66 -1.63
C ILE A 7 22.76 -13.32 -1.10
N LYS A 8 23.91 -12.86 -1.63
CA LYS A 8 24.45 -11.55 -1.33
C LYS A 8 23.37 -10.51 -1.63
N ALA A 9 22.97 -9.75 -0.62
CA ALA A 9 22.08 -8.60 -0.79
C ALA A 9 22.74 -7.62 -1.77
N ARG A 10 22.26 -7.62 -3.02
CA ARG A 10 22.71 -6.67 -4.02
C ARG A 10 22.26 -5.28 -3.57
N ARG A 11 23.21 -4.45 -3.11
CA ARG A 11 23.01 -3.00 -2.95
C ARG A 11 22.82 -2.39 -4.34
N GLY A 12 21.58 -2.45 -4.82
CA GLY A 12 21.09 -1.71 -5.97
C GLY A 12 19.84 -0.97 -5.52
N ARG A 13 19.68 0.28 -5.99
CA ARG A 13 18.47 1.10 -5.84
C ARG A 13 17.22 0.21 -5.90
N PRO A 14 16.22 0.39 -5.00
CA PRO A 14 15.01 -0.44 -5.01
C PRO A 14 14.52 -0.51 -6.45
N ARG A 15 14.59 -1.71 -7.06
CA ARG A 15 14.03 -1.87 -8.39
C ARG A 15 12.54 -1.77 -8.15
N LEU A 16 11.96 -0.65 -8.58
CA LEU A 16 10.54 -0.48 -8.85
C LEU A 16 10.16 -1.53 -9.90
N ARG A 17 10.23 -2.81 -9.54
CA ARG A 17 9.74 -3.89 -10.38
C ARG A 17 8.26 -3.60 -10.51
N ALA A 18 7.77 -3.64 -11.75
CA ALA A 18 6.36 -3.57 -12.05
C ALA A 18 5.63 -4.52 -11.08
N ILE A 19 4.85 -3.93 -10.19
CA ILE A 19 3.94 -4.67 -9.34
C ILE A 19 2.94 -5.31 -10.31
N SER A 20 2.77 -6.63 -10.23
CA SER A 20 1.79 -7.32 -11.07
C SER A 20 0.41 -6.72 -10.84
N THR A 21 -0.27 -6.33 -11.91
CA THR A 21 -1.65 -5.82 -11.87
C THR A 21 -2.67 -6.92 -11.57
N ASP A 22 -2.25 -8.19 -11.64
CA ASP A 22 -3.14 -9.34 -11.52
C ASP A 22 -3.35 -9.79 -10.07
N CYS A 23 -2.63 -9.20 -9.10
CA CYS A 23 -2.70 -9.58 -7.70
C CYS A 23 -2.72 -8.37 -6.77
N PRO A 24 -3.58 -8.35 -5.73
CA PRO A 24 -3.57 -7.28 -4.75
C PRO A 24 -2.25 -7.25 -3.97
N VAL A 25 -1.72 -6.06 -3.75
CA VAL A 25 -0.52 -5.85 -2.91
C VAL A 25 -0.93 -5.41 -1.52
N ARG A 26 -0.35 -6.07 -0.51
CA ARG A 26 -0.48 -5.64 0.88
C ARG A 26 0.50 -4.51 1.17
N VAL A 27 -0.02 -3.37 1.63
CA VAL A 27 0.76 -2.22 2.10
C VAL A 27 0.46 -2.01 3.57
N GLU A 28 1.50 -1.88 4.39
CA GLU A 28 1.36 -1.53 5.80
C GLU A 28 1.64 -0.04 5.99
N LEU A 29 0.68 0.68 6.57
CA LEU A 29 0.77 2.11 6.81
C LEU A 29 0.85 2.39 8.31
N ARG A 30 1.70 3.35 8.69
CA ARG A 30 1.73 3.90 10.04
C ARG A 30 0.88 5.17 10.05
N LEU A 31 -0.31 5.07 10.61
CA LEU A 31 -1.25 6.18 10.74
C LEU A 31 -1.19 6.77 12.14
N THR A 32 -1.46 8.07 12.28
CA THR A 32 -1.73 8.63 13.61
C THR A 32 -3.06 8.08 14.14
N PRO A 33 -3.24 8.00 15.47
CA PRO A 33 -4.50 7.52 16.06
C PRO A 33 -5.73 8.29 15.56
N GLU A 34 -5.60 9.61 15.37
CA GLU A 34 -6.69 10.47 14.88
C GLU A 34 -7.09 10.10 13.46
N LEU A 35 -6.11 9.88 12.59
CA LEU A 35 -6.35 9.52 11.20
C LEU A 35 -6.93 8.10 11.10
N ALA A 36 -6.44 7.16 11.91
CA ALA A 36 -7.01 5.83 12.00
C ALA A 36 -8.48 5.88 12.45
N ARG A 37 -8.82 6.65 13.48
CA ARG A 37 -10.22 6.80 13.93
C ARG A 37 -11.12 7.33 12.83
N ARG A 38 -10.68 8.36 12.09
CA ARG A 38 -11.46 8.92 10.96
C ARG A 38 -11.67 7.90 9.86
N LEU A 39 -10.62 7.16 9.49
CA LEU A 39 -10.68 6.11 8.47
C LEU A 39 -11.72 5.03 8.84
N PHE A 40 -11.71 4.58 10.10
CA PHE A 40 -12.66 3.58 10.58
C PHE A 40 -14.08 4.11 10.68
N ALA A 41 -14.28 5.36 11.12
CA ALA A 41 -15.60 5.98 11.16
C ALA A 41 -16.23 6.09 9.77
N VAL A 42 -15.46 6.52 8.75
CA VAL A 42 -15.96 6.60 7.37
C VAL A 42 -16.30 5.22 6.81
N ALA A 43 -15.53 4.19 7.16
CA ALA A 43 -15.85 2.81 6.77
C ALA A 43 -17.19 2.35 7.35
N ASP A 44 -17.44 2.64 8.62
CA ASP A 44 -18.72 2.37 9.30
C ASP A 44 -19.88 3.13 8.65
N ASP A 45 -19.75 4.45 8.49
CA ASP A 45 -20.78 5.32 7.92
C ASP A 45 -21.19 4.94 6.49
N THR A 46 -20.23 4.42 5.70
CA THR A 46 -20.45 4.08 4.28
C THR A 46 -20.78 2.60 4.06
N GLY A 47 -20.73 1.76 5.12
CA GLY A 47 -20.86 0.31 5.01
C GLY A 47 -19.76 -0.35 4.17
N ARG A 48 -18.61 0.31 4.01
CA ARG A 48 -17.47 -0.18 3.21
C ARG A 48 -16.38 -0.74 4.11
N THR A 49 -15.48 -1.55 3.54
CA THR A 49 -14.30 -1.99 4.28
C THR A 49 -13.30 -0.84 4.42
N VAL A 50 -12.52 -0.86 5.51
CA VAL A 50 -11.42 0.08 5.75
C VAL A 50 -10.43 0.11 4.58
N SER A 51 -10.16 -1.05 3.97
CA SER A 51 -9.31 -1.18 2.79
C SER A 51 -9.89 -0.45 1.57
N ALA A 52 -11.20 -0.57 1.30
CA ALA A 52 -11.84 0.09 0.18
C ALA A 52 -11.89 1.62 0.35
N VAL A 53 -12.13 2.10 1.58
CA VAL A 53 -12.07 3.53 1.90
C VAL A 53 -10.64 4.06 1.72
N GLY A 54 -9.64 3.31 2.21
CA GLY A 54 -8.23 3.68 2.04
C GLY A 54 -7.78 3.69 0.58
N GLU A 55 -8.19 2.71 -0.21
CA GLU A 55 -7.89 2.62 -1.64
C GLU A 55 -8.49 3.79 -2.42
N ALA A 56 -9.77 4.11 -2.19
CA ALA A 56 -10.45 5.23 -2.85
C ALA A 56 -9.78 6.58 -2.51
N ALA A 57 -9.44 6.80 -1.23
CA ALA A 57 -8.76 8.02 -0.80
C ALA A 57 -7.35 8.13 -1.42
N LEU A 58 -6.60 7.03 -1.49
CA LEU A 58 -5.28 7.00 -2.14
C LEU A 58 -5.40 7.26 -3.65
N GLN A 59 -6.37 6.66 -4.32
CA GLN A 59 -6.59 6.86 -5.75
C GLN A 59 -6.91 8.32 -6.07
N GLU A 60 -7.77 8.97 -5.29
CA GLU A 60 -8.12 10.38 -5.50
C GLU A 60 -6.89 11.29 -5.36
N ILE A 61 -6.05 11.05 -4.34
CA ILE A 61 -4.83 11.84 -4.12
C ILE A 61 -3.81 11.59 -5.23
N LEU A 62 -3.56 10.34 -5.61
CA LEU A 62 -2.60 10.01 -6.66
C LEU A 62 -2.99 10.59 -8.02
N LEU A 63 -4.29 10.64 -8.34
CA LEU A 63 -4.79 11.29 -9.54
C LEU A 63 -4.53 12.81 -9.50
N LYS A 64 -4.69 13.45 -8.34
CA LYS A 64 -4.38 14.88 -8.17
C LYS A 64 -2.88 15.15 -8.31
N GLU A 65 -2.03 14.32 -7.71
CA GLU A 65 -0.56 14.43 -7.80
C GLU A 65 -0.05 14.20 -9.23
N GLN A 66 -0.68 13.34 -10.02
CA GLN A 66 -0.33 13.16 -11.44
C GLN A 66 -0.76 14.32 -12.34
N ALA A 67 -1.73 15.12 -11.91
CA ALA A 67 -2.24 16.27 -12.65
C ALA A 67 -1.49 17.59 -12.34
N MET A 68 -0.53 17.56 -11.40
CA MET A 68 0.37 18.66 -11.06
C MET A 68 1.74 18.45 -11.71
#